data_AF-A0AA92BQG1-F1
#
_entry.id   AF-A0AA92BQG1-F1
#
_cell.length_a   1.000
_cell.length_b   1.000
_cell.length_c   1.000
_cell.angle_alpha   90.00
_cell.angle_beta   90.00
_cell.angle_gamma   90.00
#
_symmetry.space_group_name_H-M   'P 1'
#
loop_
_entity.id
_entity.type
_entity.pdbx_description
1 polymer ?
#
loop_
_entity_poly.entity_id
_entity_poly.type
_entity_poly.pdbx_seq_one_letter_code
_entity_poly.pdbx_strand_id
1 'polypeptide(L)'
;MERGFHQSHLAQFVGKTPSAWAKIENGQSPLQVDTLFGACLAMGINPSQFLAVVERICQCFNYQNWYFYASDLQGEDELLPLVQEYFASSGFENLKARPADRLTVQGFASSISSIVLPTIVRYCCFPEVKKWIDDGAPGINMFNMVTTATAGVHTPSI
;
A
#
# COMPACT_ATOMS: atom_id res chain seq x y z
N MET A 1 5.88 8.60 -3.16
CA MET A 1 5.33 9.26 -1.94
C MET A 1 6.03 8.81 -0.65
N GLU A 2 6.18 7.51 -0.34
CA GLU A 2 6.85 7.08 0.91
C GLU A 2 8.34 7.51 1.04
N ARG A 3 9.08 7.54 -0.07
CA ARG A 3 10.50 7.91 -0.11
C ARG A 3 10.77 9.38 -0.48
N GLY A 4 9.73 10.22 -0.58
CA GLY A 4 9.88 11.64 -0.91
C GLY A 4 10.33 11.96 -2.35
N PHE A 5 10.41 10.98 -3.25
CA PHE A 5 10.72 11.24 -4.66
C PHE A 5 9.57 11.99 -5.36
N HIS A 6 9.91 13.08 -6.03
CA HIS A 6 9.00 13.79 -6.93
C HIS A 6 8.76 12.96 -8.20
N GLN A 7 7.50 12.80 -8.59
CA GLN A 7 7.08 12.07 -9.80
C GLN A 7 7.78 12.58 -11.06
N SER A 8 8.02 13.90 -11.17
CA SER A 8 8.71 14.51 -12.31
C SER A 8 10.15 14.01 -12.49
N HIS A 9 10.86 13.76 -11.39
CA HIS A 9 12.23 13.27 -11.43
C HIS A 9 12.28 11.81 -11.89
N LEU A 10 11.36 10.98 -11.38
CA LEU A 10 11.21 9.59 -11.82
C LEU A 10 10.85 9.52 -13.31
N ALA A 11 9.86 10.31 -13.75
CA ALA A 11 9.44 10.37 -15.14
C ALA A 11 10.61 10.70 -16.07
N GLN A 12 11.38 11.73 -15.74
CA GLN A 12 12.55 12.14 -16.53
C GLN A 12 13.61 11.03 -16.58
N PHE A 13 13.86 10.33 -15.48
CA PHE A 13 14.87 9.27 -15.41
C PHE A 13 14.51 8.08 -16.31
N VAL A 14 13.22 7.73 -16.41
CA VAL A 14 12.75 6.61 -17.24
C VAL A 14 12.37 7.04 -18.67
N GLY A 15 12.69 8.27 -19.08
CA GLY A 15 12.39 8.77 -20.43
C GLY A 15 10.89 8.94 -20.71
N LYS A 16 10.08 9.21 -19.68
CA LYS A 16 8.63 9.48 -19.79
C LYS A 16 8.34 10.94 -19.45
N THR A 17 7.23 11.45 -19.98
CA THR A 17 6.69 12.74 -19.50
C THR A 17 6.04 12.53 -18.12
N PRO A 18 5.93 13.58 -17.27
CA PRO A 18 5.19 13.49 -16.02
C PRO A 18 3.75 13.02 -16.20
N SER A 19 3.08 13.43 -17.29
CA SER A 19 1.72 12.98 -17.62
C SER A 19 1.65 11.49 -17.97
N ALA A 20 2.64 10.95 -18.69
CA ALA A 20 2.71 9.53 -19.01
C ALA A 20 3.01 8.69 -17.75
N TRP A 21 3.88 9.19 -16.86
CA TRP A 21 4.15 8.55 -15.58
C TRP A 21 2.91 8.55 -14.67
N ALA A 22 2.19 9.68 -14.59
CA ALA A 22 0.96 9.77 -13.83
C ALA A 22 -0.11 8.77 -14.32
N LYS A 23 -0.23 8.55 -15.64
CA LYS A 23 -1.13 7.51 -16.17
C LYS A 23 -0.77 6.11 -15.68
N ILE A 24 0.52 5.80 -15.57
CA ILE A 24 0.99 4.51 -15.03
C ILE A 24 0.64 4.40 -13.54
N GLU A 25 0.92 5.43 -12.74
CA GLU A 25 0.60 5.44 -11.30
C GLU A 25 -0.90 5.40 -11.01
N ASN A 26 -1.72 5.89 -11.94
CA ASN A 26 -3.18 5.86 -11.86
C ASN A 26 -3.80 4.61 -12.52
N GLY A 27 -3.00 3.61 -12.89
CA GLY A 27 -3.52 2.37 -13.50
C GLY A 27 -4.10 2.56 -14.92
N GLN A 28 -3.99 3.75 -15.50
CA GLN A 28 -4.50 4.09 -16.84
C GLN A 28 -3.56 3.67 -17.97
N SER A 29 -2.38 3.15 -17.65
CA SER A 29 -1.39 2.66 -18.62
C SER A 29 -0.54 1.56 -18.00
N PRO A 30 -0.23 0.48 -18.75
CA PRO A 30 0.54 -0.63 -18.22
C PRO A 30 1.98 -0.21 -17.89
N LEU A 31 2.48 -0.68 -16.74
CA LEU A 31 3.89 -0.55 -16.37
C LEU A 31 4.72 -1.62 -17.11
N GLN A 32 5.45 -1.20 -18.14
CA GLN A 32 6.34 -2.07 -18.90
C GLN A 32 7.59 -2.44 -18.09
N VAL A 33 8.16 -3.62 -18.33
CA VAL A 33 9.32 -4.14 -17.58
C VAL A 33 10.53 -3.18 -17.65
N ASP A 34 10.86 -2.65 -18.83
CA ASP A 34 11.97 -1.70 -18.97
C ASP A 34 11.74 -0.42 -18.16
N THR A 35 10.49 0.05 -18.11
CA THR A 35 10.10 1.23 -17.32
C THR A 35 10.19 0.94 -15.82
N LEU A 36 9.77 -0.26 -15.40
CA LEU A 36 9.92 -0.72 -14.01
C LEU A 36 11.40 -0.77 -13.60
N PHE A 37 12.26 -1.35 -14.44
CA PHE A 37 13.69 -1.48 -14.14
C PHE A 37 14.38 -0.11 -14.07
N GLY A 38 14.06 0.78 -15.00
CA GLY A 38 14.52 2.17 -14.95
C GLY A 38 14.10 2.88 -13.66
N ALA A 39 12.84 2.70 -13.24
CA ALA A 39 12.34 3.29 -11.99
C ALA A 39 13.02 2.70 -10.75
N CYS A 40 13.24 1.38 -10.72
CA CYS A 40 14.00 0.73 -9.65
C CYS A 40 15.42 1.29 -9.55
N LEU A 41 16.11 1.45 -10.68
CA LEU A 41 17.44 2.04 -10.74
C LEU A 41 17.44 3.48 -10.21
N ALA A 42 16.48 4.31 -10.63
CA ALA A 42 16.33 5.69 -10.18
C ALA A 42 16.19 5.80 -8.65
N MET A 43 15.54 4.81 -8.04
CA MET A 43 15.27 4.75 -6.60
C MET A 43 16.36 4.00 -5.80
N GLY A 44 17.38 3.47 -6.47
CA GLY A 44 18.41 2.64 -5.84
C GLY A 44 17.85 1.33 -5.27
N ILE A 45 16.83 0.76 -5.92
CA ILE A 45 16.19 -0.50 -5.52
C ILE A 45 16.58 -1.60 -6.52
N ASN A 46 16.92 -2.79 -6.03
CA ASN A 46 17.10 -3.93 -6.92
C ASN A 46 15.73 -4.43 -7.44
N PRO A 47 15.53 -4.61 -8.76
CA PRO A 47 14.26 -5.09 -9.29
C PRO A 47 13.77 -6.42 -8.70
N SER A 48 14.68 -7.35 -8.36
CA SER A 48 14.28 -8.63 -7.74
C SER A 48 13.74 -8.42 -6.33
N GLN A 49 14.32 -7.49 -5.57
CA GLN A 49 13.80 -7.10 -4.26
C GLN A 49 12.43 -6.45 -4.39
N PHE A 50 12.23 -5.58 -5.38
CA PHE A 50 10.92 -4.98 -5.65
C PHE A 50 9.87 -6.06 -5.93
N LEU A 51 10.15 -6.99 -6.84
CA LEU A 51 9.21 -8.07 -7.19
C LEU A 51 8.90 -8.99 -6.00
N ALA A 52 9.90 -9.34 -5.18
CA ALA A 52 9.68 -10.13 -3.97
C ALA A 52 8.75 -9.42 -2.96
N VAL A 53 8.87 -8.10 -2.85
CA VAL A 53 7.98 -7.29 -1.99
C VAL A 53 6.57 -7.22 -2.56
N VAL A 54 6.43 -7.05 -3.88
CA VAL A 54 5.13 -7.06 -4.56
C VAL A 54 4.43 -8.40 -4.33
N GLU A 55 5.11 -9.53 -4.56
CA GLU A 55 4.53 -10.86 -4.33
C GLU A 55 4.04 -11.03 -2.89
N ARG A 56 4.84 -10.61 -1.92
CA ARG A 56 4.47 -10.70 -0.50
C ARG A 56 3.29 -9.80 -0.15
N ILE A 57 3.20 -8.59 -0.71
CA ILE A 57 2.05 -7.69 -0.54
C ILE A 57 0.80 -8.27 -1.20
N CYS A 58 0.92 -8.80 -2.41
CA CYS A 58 -0.20 -9.47 -3.10
C CYS A 58 -0.73 -10.63 -2.25
N GLN A 59 0.13 -11.43 -1.63
CA GLN A 59 -0.31 -12.47 -0.70
C GLN A 59 -1.08 -11.90 0.49
N CYS A 60 -0.61 -10.80 1.10
CA CYS A 60 -1.33 -10.14 2.20
C CYS A 60 -2.74 -9.70 1.79
N PHE A 61 -2.89 -9.14 0.60
CA PHE A 61 -4.18 -8.75 0.03
C PHE A 61 -5.06 -9.96 -0.28
N ASN A 62 -4.49 -11.03 -0.84
CA ASN A 62 -5.22 -12.27 -1.13
C ASN A 62 -5.81 -12.89 0.15
N TYR A 63 -5.09 -12.86 1.27
CA TYR A 63 -5.62 -13.31 2.57
C TYR A 63 -6.80 -12.47 3.08
N GLN A 64 -7.00 -11.27 2.54
CA GLN A 64 -8.11 -10.37 2.85
C GLN A 64 -9.15 -10.35 1.71
N ASN A 65 -9.19 -11.40 0.88
CA ASN A 65 -10.13 -11.60 -0.23
C ASN A 65 -10.02 -10.59 -1.38
N TRP A 66 -8.88 -9.92 -1.53
CA TRP A 66 -8.55 -9.21 -2.76
C TRP A 66 -8.02 -10.19 -3.81
N TYR A 67 -8.22 -9.87 -5.08
CA TYR A 67 -7.71 -10.67 -6.19
C TYR A 67 -7.04 -9.78 -7.21
N PHE A 68 -5.94 -10.26 -7.79
CA PHE A 68 -5.19 -9.55 -8.82
C PHE A 68 -5.31 -10.29 -10.15
N TYR A 69 -5.72 -9.57 -11.20
CA TYR A 69 -5.80 -10.08 -12.55
C TYR A 69 -4.70 -9.46 -13.42
N ALA A 70 -4.16 -10.25 -14.35
CA ALA A 70 -3.17 -9.77 -15.32
C ALA A 70 -3.80 -8.98 -16.48
N SER A 71 -5.11 -9.08 -16.65
CA SER A 71 -5.88 -8.42 -17.70
C SER A 71 -6.46 -7.10 -17.18
N ASP A 72 -6.76 -6.18 -18.11
CA ASP A 72 -7.46 -4.93 -17.79
C ASP A 72 -8.82 -5.24 -17.14
N LEU A 73 -9.03 -4.68 -15.95
CA LEU A 73 -10.24 -4.83 -15.15
C LEU A 73 -11.41 -3.95 -15.64
N GLN A 74 -11.24 -3.18 -16.73
CA GLN A 74 -12.29 -2.35 -17.33
C GLN A 74 -12.99 -1.40 -16.34
N GLY A 75 -12.29 -0.97 -15.29
CA GLY A 75 -12.81 -0.08 -14.25
C GLY A 75 -13.25 -0.75 -12.94
N GLU A 76 -13.04 -2.06 -12.79
CA GLU A 76 -13.34 -2.80 -11.54
C GLU A 76 -12.19 -2.75 -10.51
N ASP A 77 -11.20 -1.86 -10.67
CA ASP A 77 -10.12 -1.71 -9.69
C ASP A 77 -10.59 -0.91 -8.46
N GLU A 78 -11.06 -1.63 -7.45
CA GLU A 78 -11.47 -1.06 -6.16
C GLU A 78 -10.28 -0.81 -5.21
N LEU A 79 -9.12 -1.40 -5.48
CA LEU A 79 -7.96 -1.31 -4.58
C LEU A 79 -7.14 -0.05 -4.82
N LEU A 80 -6.93 0.31 -6.08
CA LEU A 80 -6.12 1.48 -6.44
C LEU A 80 -6.69 2.80 -5.86
N PRO A 81 -8.00 3.08 -5.88
CA PRO A 81 -8.56 4.24 -5.20
C PRO A 81 -8.22 4.29 -3.71
N LEU A 82 -8.31 3.17 -2.99
CA LEU A 82 -7.97 3.10 -1.56
C LEU A 82 -6.47 3.38 -1.31
N VAL A 83 -5.61 2.86 -2.17
CA VAL A 83 -4.16 3.12 -2.11
C VAL A 83 -3.87 4.62 -2.32
N GLN A 84 -4.58 5.26 -3.26
CA GLN A 84 -4.45 6.69 -3.51
C GLN A 84 -4.98 7.53 -2.34
N GLU A 85 -6.14 7.19 -1.80
CA GLU A 85 -6.72 7.81 -0.60
C GLU A 85 -5.76 7.76 0.58
N TYR A 86 -5.13 6.59 0.83
CA TYR A 86 -4.14 6.46 1.89
C TYR A 86 -3.00 7.48 1.74
N PHE A 87 -2.39 7.57 0.56
CA PHE A 87 -1.28 8.49 0.35
C PHE A 87 -1.68 9.97 0.34
N ALA A 88 -2.94 10.27 0.03
CA ALA A 88 -3.51 11.62 0.10
C ALA A 88 -4.02 12.00 1.50
N SER A 89 -4.16 11.03 2.41
CA SER A 89 -4.75 11.23 3.74
C SER A 89 -3.88 12.12 4.64
N SER A 90 -4.55 12.90 5.51
CA SER A 90 -3.90 13.67 6.57
C SER A 90 -3.16 12.76 7.57
N GLY A 91 -3.68 11.55 7.81
CA GLY A 91 -3.04 10.56 8.67
C GLY A 91 -1.72 10.06 8.12
N PHE A 92 -1.62 9.78 6.82
CA PHE A 92 -0.33 9.43 6.20
C PHE A 92 0.70 10.54 6.39
N GLU A 93 0.30 11.80 6.16
CA GLU A 93 1.16 12.96 6.36
C GLU A 93 1.68 13.04 7.82
N ASN A 94 0.80 12.87 8.81
CA ASN A 94 1.16 12.85 10.22
C ASN A 94 2.05 11.65 10.60
N LEU A 95 1.83 10.49 9.98
CA LEU A 95 2.61 9.27 10.23
C LEU A 95 4.02 9.35 9.64
N LYS A 96 4.28 10.19 8.62
CA LYS A 96 5.66 10.43 8.15
C LYS A 96 6.55 10.98 9.26
N ALA A 97 6.00 11.77 10.18
CA ALA A 97 6.72 12.30 11.34
C ALA A 97 6.82 11.31 12.51
N ARG A 98 6.11 10.16 12.46
CA ARG A 98 6.05 9.15 13.52
C ARG A 98 6.30 7.75 12.97
N PRO A 99 7.54 7.44 12.57
CA PRO A 99 7.87 6.17 11.92
C PRO A 99 7.61 4.93 12.78
N ALA A 100 7.56 5.07 14.12
CA ALA A 100 7.22 3.96 15.02
C ALA A 100 5.73 3.55 14.94
N ASP A 101 4.85 4.47 14.55
CA ASP A 101 3.40 4.23 14.48
C ASP A 101 2.97 3.66 13.12
N ARG A 102 3.92 3.45 12.19
CA ARG A 102 3.66 2.99 10.83
C ARG A 102 4.65 1.91 10.40
N LEU A 103 4.11 0.78 9.95
CA LEU A 103 4.88 -0.21 9.23
C LEU A 103 4.88 0.13 7.74
N THR A 104 5.98 0.70 7.25
CA THR A 104 6.17 1.04 5.83
C THR A 104 6.30 -0.22 4.98
N VAL A 105 6.10 -0.10 3.66
CA VAL A 105 6.35 -1.21 2.73
C VAL A 105 7.81 -1.69 2.83
N GLN A 106 8.75 -0.76 2.98
CA GLN A 106 10.16 -1.09 3.19
C GLN A 106 10.42 -1.81 4.52
N GLY A 107 9.81 -1.35 5.62
CA GLY A 107 9.95 -2.00 6.92
C GLY A 107 9.36 -3.41 6.91
N PHE A 108 8.24 -3.59 6.21
CA PHE A 108 7.65 -4.91 5.96
C PHE A 108 8.54 -5.80 5.10
N ALA A 109 9.15 -5.25 4.04
CA ALA A 109 10.10 -5.98 3.19
C ALA A 109 11.28 -6.56 3.99
N SER A 110 11.73 -5.83 5.00
CA SER A 110 12.83 -6.24 5.88
C SER A 110 12.38 -7.09 7.08
N SER A 111 11.08 -7.29 7.28
CA SER A 111 10.57 -8.11 8.38
C SER A 111 10.54 -9.59 8.02
N ILE A 112 10.75 -10.47 9.00
CA ILE A 112 10.67 -11.93 8.84
C ILE A 112 9.22 -12.41 9.02
N SER A 113 8.37 -11.61 9.67
CA SER A 113 6.98 -11.95 9.99
C SER A 113 6.00 -11.33 9.00
N SER A 114 5.14 -12.16 8.42
CA SER A 114 3.97 -11.73 7.64
C SER A 114 2.71 -11.55 8.50
N ILE A 115 2.81 -11.71 9.83
CA ILE A 115 1.68 -11.58 10.75
C ILE A 115 1.22 -10.12 10.84
N VAL A 116 2.18 -9.18 10.84
CA VAL A 116 1.88 -7.75 10.91
C VAL A 116 1.87 -7.19 9.49
N LEU A 117 0.68 -6.84 9.01
CA LEU A 117 0.49 -6.24 7.70
C LEU A 117 1.05 -4.80 7.67
N PRO A 118 1.66 -4.36 6.55
CA PRO A 118 2.08 -2.97 6.41
C PRO A 118 0.87 -2.05 6.51
N THR A 119 1.08 -0.83 7.00
CA THR A 119 0.00 0.10 7.34
C THR A 119 -0.91 0.39 6.15
N ILE A 120 -0.37 0.45 4.93
CA ILE A 120 -1.17 0.65 3.71
C ILE A 120 -2.11 -0.53 3.42
N VAL A 121 -1.67 -1.77 3.63
CA VAL A 121 -2.53 -2.95 3.46
C VAL A 121 -3.63 -2.92 4.52
N ARG A 122 -3.28 -2.57 5.77
CA ARG A 122 -4.27 -2.44 6.84
C ARG A 122 -5.31 -1.36 6.53
N TYR A 123 -4.90 -0.21 6.00
CA TYR A 123 -5.80 0.84 5.56
C TYR A 123 -6.82 0.34 4.52
N CYS A 124 -6.34 -0.42 3.54
CA CYS A 124 -7.18 -0.92 2.45
C CYS A 124 -8.11 -2.07 2.89
N CYS A 125 -7.77 -2.82 3.94
CA CYS A 125 -8.51 -4.03 4.33
C CYS A 125 -9.39 -3.85 5.57
N PHE A 126 -9.11 -2.88 6.45
CA PHE A 126 -9.76 -2.74 7.75
C PHE A 126 -10.42 -1.36 7.90
N PRO A 127 -11.77 -1.28 7.91
CA PRO A 127 -12.50 -0.02 8.00
C PRO A 127 -12.11 0.84 9.22
N GLU A 128 -11.80 0.22 10.36
CA GLU A 128 -11.38 0.92 11.57
C GLU A 128 -10.00 1.56 11.42
N VAL A 129 -9.09 0.92 10.68
CA VAL A 129 -7.76 1.47 10.39
C VAL A 129 -7.87 2.59 9.36
N LYS A 130 -8.71 2.39 8.34
CA LYS A 130 -9.03 3.43 7.36
C LYS A 130 -9.54 4.69 8.06
N LYS A 131 -10.58 4.53 8.89
CA LYS A 131 -11.16 5.62 9.68
C LYS A 131 -10.12 6.31 10.56
N TRP A 132 -9.30 5.55 11.30
CA TRP A 132 -8.27 6.13 12.16
C TRP A 132 -7.26 6.98 11.37
N ILE A 133 -6.83 6.51 10.19
CA ILE A 133 -5.92 7.26 9.31
C ILE A 133 -6.62 8.49 8.72
N ASP A 134 -7.85 8.36 8.26
CA ASP A 134 -8.64 9.47 7.71
C ASP A 134 -8.92 10.56 8.77
N ASP A 135 -9.08 10.16 10.04
CA ASP A 135 -9.20 11.06 11.20
C ASP A 135 -7.84 11.71 11.61
N GLY A 136 -6.80 11.58 10.79
CA GLY A 136 -5.49 12.19 11.02
C GLY A 136 -4.52 11.33 11.82
N ALA A 137 -4.83 10.05 12.03
CA ALA A 137 -4.05 9.11 12.82
C ALA A 137 -3.72 9.64 14.22
N PRO A 138 -4.70 10.12 15.03
CA PRO A 138 -4.42 10.69 16.35
C PRO A 138 -3.58 9.72 17.19
N GLY A 139 -2.62 10.24 17.95
CA GLY A 139 -1.72 9.42 18.77
C GLY A 139 -2.52 8.56 19.75
N ILE A 140 -2.54 7.25 19.53
CA ILE A 140 -3.19 6.30 20.42
C ILE A 140 -2.13 5.79 21.38
N ASN A 141 -2.38 5.85 22.70
CA ASN A 141 -1.65 5.02 23.65
C ASN A 141 -1.82 3.55 23.21
N MET A 142 -0.76 2.94 22.67
CA MET A 142 -0.76 1.64 21.97
C MET A 142 -1.40 0.46 22.72
N PHE A 143 -1.76 0.61 23.99
CA PHE A 143 -2.47 -0.39 24.79
C PHE A 143 -3.93 -0.62 24.40
N ASN A 144 -4.60 0.32 23.72
CA ASN A 144 -6.07 0.22 23.50
C ASN A 144 -6.50 -0.39 22.16
N MET A 145 -5.58 -0.73 21.25
CA MET A 145 -5.93 -1.36 19.96
C MET A 145 -5.64 -2.86 19.90
N VAL A 146 -5.32 -3.49 21.04
CA VAL A 146 -5.30 -4.95 21.14
C VAL A 146 -6.76 -5.42 21.18
N THR A 147 -7.28 -5.74 19.99
CA THR A 147 -8.38 -6.69 19.75
C THR A 147 -9.56 -6.62 20.72
N THR A 148 -10.58 -5.83 20.39
CA THR A 148 -11.95 -6.28 20.71
C THR A 148 -12.39 -7.21 19.58
N ALA A 149 -11.88 -8.45 19.59
CA ALA A 149 -12.48 -9.52 18.81
C ALA A 149 -13.72 -9.99 19.59
N THR A 150 -14.91 -9.54 19.21
CA THR A 150 -16.15 -10.08 19.76
C THR A 150 -16.41 -11.41 19.06
N ALA A 151 -16.08 -12.53 19.71
CA ALA A 151 -16.48 -13.85 19.25
C ALA A 151 -17.98 -14.03 19.50
N GLY A 152 -18.80 -13.96 18.45
CA GLY A 152 -20.19 -14.41 18.49
C GLY A 152 -20.23 -15.92 18.33
N VAL A 153 -20.74 -16.64 19.34
CA VAL A 153 -21.09 -18.05 19.20
C VAL A 153 -22.32 -18.12 18.31
N HIS A 154 -22.16 -18.59 17.08
CA HIS A 154 -23.31 -18.94 16.24
C HIS A 154 -23.92 -20.21 16.84
N THR A 155 -24.92 -20.08 17.71
CA THR A 155 -25.79 -21.21 18.07
C THR A 155 -26.60 -21.57 16.83
N PRO A 156 -26.46 -22.77 16.26
CA PRO A 156 -27.36 -23.21 15.20
C PRO A 156 -28.75 -23.37 15.80
N SER A 157 -29.74 -22.69 15.22
CA SER A 157 -31.15 -22.95 15.51
C SER A 157 -31.48 -24.37 15.09
N ILE A 158 -32.09 -25.14 16.02
CA ILE A 158 -32.61 -26.49 15.81
C ILE A 158 -33.78 -26.44 14.83
#